data_AF-B8ANE3-F1
#
_entry.id   AF-B8ANE3-F1
#
_cell.length_a   1.000
_cell.length_b   1.000
_cell.length_c   1.000
_cell.angle_alpha   90.00
_cell.angle_beta   90.00
_cell.angle_gamma   90.00
#
_symmetry.space_group_name_H-M   'P 1'
#
loop_
_entity.id
_entity.type
_entity.pdbx_description
1 polymer ?
#
loop_
_entity_poly.entity_id
_entity_poly.type
_entity_poly.pdbx_seq_one_letter_code
_entity_poly.pdbx_strand_id
1 'polypeptide(L)'
;MQSRHRVFAEDLLLPREAEGEDHFDRVPDSLVLLIFNRLADARSLGRCSAVSKRFNSLVPLVDDACLRIDRVITDAADADDALGLAGPRPAGRGVLSHLLKAMLLAVLKPFGHCDAGVRGGGGGERAGKHGGGGGGCGAQQHHSPAQVLKNFSSIRNLRMELPVSDVGTDDGVLLRWKAVFGSTLQSCVILGGTRVDRAAAPPAAAATATAAGDSEASQGDDTGSIPESFYTNGGLKLRVVWTISSLIAAATRHYLLREIVKEHPTLERVALTDAHGQGTLSMGRDQIREFRDKPLAAAAAANRTQVPACNMKLRYAPMLELSDGTRIQGATLVVIKPVGEAGGIGGGRKELDEFVADAFDGPYREAVRALSKRRTYLLEMNGF
;
A
#
# COMPACT_ATOMS: atom_id res chain seq x y z
N MET A 1 -30.38 -44.12 -64.00
CA MET A 1 -29.09 -43.41 -64.18
C MET A 1 -29.40 -41.94 -64.37
N GLN A 2 -29.06 -41.14 -63.36
CA GLN A 2 -29.58 -39.79 -63.15
C GLN A 2 -29.00 -38.76 -64.11
N SER A 3 -29.91 -37.92 -64.57
CA SER A 3 -29.77 -36.75 -65.42
C SER A 3 -29.60 -35.50 -64.53
N ARG A 4 -28.71 -34.60 -64.99
CA ARG A 4 -28.71 -33.13 -64.83
C ARG A 4 -29.03 -32.55 -63.45
N HIS A 5 -28.07 -31.83 -62.88
CA HIS A 5 -28.09 -30.36 -62.84
C HIS A 5 -26.80 -29.84 -62.17
N ARG A 6 -26.10 -28.93 -62.87
CA ARG A 6 -25.14 -28.02 -62.24
C ARG A 6 -25.95 -27.14 -61.29
N VAL A 7 -25.73 -27.29 -59.99
CA VAL A 7 -26.23 -26.36 -58.98
C VAL A 7 -25.11 -25.37 -58.71
N PHE A 8 -25.36 -24.12 -59.06
CA PHE A 8 -24.61 -22.95 -58.59
C PHE A 8 -24.63 -22.97 -57.06
N ALA A 9 -23.46 -23.04 -56.45
CA ALA A 9 -23.29 -22.74 -55.04
C ALA A 9 -23.15 -21.21 -54.89
N GLU A 10 -24.25 -20.51 -55.12
CA GLU A 10 -24.51 -19.23 -54.48
C GLU A 10 -25.48 -19.53 -53.32
N ASP A 11 -25.36 -18.79 -52.22
CA ASP A 11 -26.10 -18.96 -50.95
C ASP A 11 -25.48 -19.91 -49.93
N LEU A 12 -24.34 -19.48 -49.39
CA LEU A 12 -24.14 -19.37 -47.95
C LEU A 12 -23.27 -18.13 -47.68
N LEU A 13 -23.83 -16.97 -48.03
CA LEU A 13 -23.41 -15.66 -47.51
C LEU A 13 -23.77 -15.59 -46.02
N LEU A 14 -23.01 -16.26 -45.18
CA LEU A 14 -22.80 -15.74 -43.83
C LEU A 14 -21.71 -14.68 -43.97
N PRO A 15 -21.95 -13.42 -43.57
CA PRO A 15 -20.87 -12.45 -43.47
C PRO A 15 -19.84 -13.11 -42.56
N ARG A 16 -18.63 -13.29 -43.08
CA ARG A 16 -17.45 -13.57 -42.27
C ARG A 16 -17.44 -12.45 -41.24
N GLU A 17 -17.90 -12.73 -40.02
CA GLU A 17 -17.89 -11.76 -38.94
C GLU A 17 -16.48 -11.18 -38.92
N ALA A 18 -16.41 -9.85 -38.98
CA ALA A 18 -15.18 -9.10 -39.05
C ALA A 18 -14.44 -9.25 -37.71
N GLU A 19 -13.87 -10.43 -37.46
CA GLU A 19 -12.94 -10.68 -36.37
C GLU A 19 -11.70 -9.83 -36.64
N GLY A 20 -11.70 -8.63 -36.09
CA GLY A 20 -10.62 -7.64 -36.23
C GLY A 20 -11.08 -6.21 -36.50
N GLU A 21 -12.39 -5.91 -36.59
CA GLU A 21 -12.84 -4.52 -36.70
C GLU A 21 -12.65 -3.76 -35.37
N ASP A 22 -11.87 -2.68 -35.39
CA ASP A 22 -11.73 -1.79 -34.22
C ASP A 22 -13.02 -0.99 -34.01
N HIS A 23 -13.83 -1.42 -33.06
CA HIS A 23 -15.06 -0.73 -32.70
C HIS A 23 -14.83 0.51 -31.83
N PHE A 24 -13.61 0.73 -31.29
CA PHE A 24 -13.33 1.93 -30.50
C PHE A 24 -13.47 3.21 -31.31
N ASP A 25 -13.24 3.17 -32.62
CA ASP A 25 -13.45 4.32 -33.51
C ASP A 25 -14.88 4.86 -33.48
N ARG A 26 -15.87 4.02 -33.15
CA ARG A 26 -17.29 4.41 -33.03
C ARG A 26 -17.66 4.93 -31.64
N VAL A 27 -16.78 4.75 -30.65
CA VAL A 27 -17.03 5.14 -29.25
C VAL A 27 -16.57 6.58 -29.05
N PRO A 28 -17.37 7.49 -28.47
CA PRO A 28 -16.91 8.84 -28.11
C PRO A 28 -15.76 8.86 -27.09
N ASP A 29 -14.89 9.88 -27.16
CA ASP A 29 -13.74 10.03 -26.26
C ASP A 29 -14.11 10.01 -24.77
N SER A 30 -15.26 10.60 -24.41
CA SER A 30 -15.77 10.60 -23.03
C SER A 30 -16.01 9.19 -22.48
N LEU A 31 -16.46 8.26 -23.32
CA LEU A 31 -16.66 6.86 -22.93
C LEU A 31 -15.33 6.10 -22.89
N VAL A 32 -14.40 6.39 -23.80
CA VAL A 32 -13.05 5.80 -23.74
C VAL A 32 -12.32 6.24 -22.48
N LEU A 33 -12.41 7.51 -22.09
CA LEU A 33 -11.89 8.02 -20.83
C LEU A 33 -12.54 7.34 -19.63
N LEU A 34 -13.85 7.10 -19.67
CA LEU A 34 -14.54 6.35 -18.62
C LEU A 34 -13.98 4.93 -18.51
N ILE A 35 -13.74 4.25 -19.63
CA ILE A 35 -13.13 2.91 -19.66
C ILE A 35 -11.72 2.95 -19.05
N PHE A 36 -10.89 3.93 -19.43
CA PHE A 36 -9.54 4.08 -18.88
C PHE A 36 -9.54 4.38 -17.37
N ASN A 37 -10.45 5.22 -16.90
CA ASN A 37 -10.64 5.47 -15.46
C ASN A 37 -11.08 4.21 -14.69
N ARG A 38 -11.80 3.29 -15.33
CA ARG A 38 -12.12 1.98 -14.74
C ARG A 38 -10.94 1.02 -14.74
N LEU A 39 -10.07 1.09 -15.75
CA LEU A 39 -8.84 0.30 -15.80
C LEU A 39 -7.90 0.71 -14.65
N ALA A 40 -7.67 2.01 -14.49
CA ALA A 40 -6.85 2.69 -13.48
C ALA A 40 -5.37 2.22 -13.38
N ASP A 41 -5.04 0.96 -13.66
CA ASP A 41 -3.71 0.40 -13.58
C ASP A 41 -2.74 1.11 -14.54
N ALA A 42 -1.73 1.78 -13.98
CA ALA A 42 -0.80 2.62 -14.72
C ALA A 42 -0.01 1.83 -15.78
N ARG A 43 0.32 0.56 -15.51
CA ARG A 43 1.01 -0.30 -16.49
C ARG A 43 0.10 -0.61 -17.69
N SER A 44 -1.15 -0.97 -17.43
CA SER A 44 -2.14 -1.25 -18.47
C SER A 44 -2.49 0.00 -19.26
N LEU A 45 -2.65 1.15 -18.60
CA LEU A 45 -2.84 2.45 -19.25
C LEU A 45 -1.63 2.82 -20.13
N GLY A 46 -0.41 2.57 -19.67
CA GLY A 46 0.80 2.73 -20.48
C GLY A 46 0.80 1.87 -21.74
N ARG A 47 0.26 0.64 -21.68
CA ARG A 47 0.04 -0.19 -22.87
C ARG A 47 -1.04 0.37 -23.78
N CYS A 48 -2.14 0.88 -23.23
CA CYS A 48 -3.20 1.55 -23.99
C CYS A 48 -2.63 2.74 -24.80
N SER A 49 -1.69 3.49 -24.24
CA SER A 49 -1.02 4.59 -24.95
C SER A 49 -0.23 4.16 -26.19
N ALA A 50 0.12 2.88 -26.32
CA ALA A 50 0.83 2.34 -27.48
C ALA A 50 -0.10 1.78 -28.57
N VAL A 51 -1.41 1.68 -28.31
CA VAL A 51 -2.39 1.09 -29.24
C VAL A 51 -2.68 2.03 -30.41
N SER A 52 -2.94 3.31 -30.14
CA SER A 52 -3.27 4.29 -31.18
C SER A 52 -2.92 5.72 -30.74
N LYS A 53 -2.82 6.65 -31.71
CA LYS A 53 -2.62 8.08 -31.41
C LYS A 53 -3.74 8.66 -30.55
N ARG A 54 -4.98 8.22 -30.79
CA ARG A 54 -6.15 8.64 -30.04
C ARG A 54 -6.07 8.18 -28.59
N PHE A 55 -5.66 6.94 -28.34
CA PHE A 55 -5.49 6.44 -26.98
C PHE A 55 -4.32 7.15 -26.29
N ASN A 56 -3.22 7.38 -27.00
CA ASN A 56 -2.06 8.12 -26.52
C ASN A 56 -2.42 9.53 -26.01
N SER A 57 -3.33 10.24 -26.69
CA SER A 57 -3.80 11.56 -26.24
C SER A 57 -4.80 11.51 -25.09
N LEU A 58 -5.54 10.41 -24.91
CA LEU A 58 -6.58 10.28 -23.88
C LEU A 58 -6.03 9.74 -22.55
N VAL A 59 -5.06 8.82 -22.57
CA VAL A 59 -4.48 8.23 -21.34
C VAL A 59 -3.95 9.28 -20.36
N PRO A 60 -3.28 10.37 -20.77
CA PRO A 60 -2.82 11.40 -19.84
C PRO A 60 -3.94 12.15 -19.10
N LEU A 61 -5.17 12.09 -19.63
CA LEU A 61 -6.35 12.79 -19.12
C LEU A 61 -7.17 11.96 -18.12
N VAL A 62 -6.70 10.77 -17.77
CA VAL A 62 -7.36 9.95 -16.74
C VAL A 62 -7.29 10.63 -15.37
N ASP A 63 -8.33 10.40 -14.60
CA ASP A 63 -8.53 10.94 -13.27
C ASP A 63 -8.06 9.96 -12.20
N ASP A 64 -8.19 8.65 -12.47
CA ASP A 64 -7.88 7.56 -11.55
C ASP A 64 -6.66 6.78 -12.02
N ALA A 65 -5.64 6.69 -11.17
CA ALA A 65 -4.44 5.90 -11.42
C ALA A 65 -4.12 4.96 -10.25
N CYS A 66 -3.74 3.73 -10.55
CA CYS A 66 -3.28 2.72 -9.61
C CYS A 66 -1.88 2.27 -10.03
N LEU A 67 -0.91 2.35 -9.12
CA LEU A 67 0.45 1.93 -9.35
C LEU A 67 0.83 0.82 -8.38
N ARG A 68 1.16 -0.35 -8.92
CA ARG A 68 1.74 -1.46 -8.15
C ARG A 68 3.25 -1.46 -8.31
N ILE A 69 3.96 -1.34 -7.19
CA ILE A 69 5.42 -1.37 -7.18
C ILE A 69 5.86 -2.80 -6.88
N ASP A 70 6.14 -3.56 -7.94
CA ASP A 70 6.67 -4.91 -7.84
C ASP A 70 8.16 -4.86 -7.48
N ARG A 71 8.50 -5.32 -6.27
CA ARG A 71 9.83 -5.65 -5.70
C ARG A 71 11.06 -4.87 -6.22
N VAL A 72 11.73 -4.19 -5.29
CA VAL A 72 13.13 -3.79 -5.43
C VAL A 72 13.98 -5.06 -5.40
N ILE A 73 14.51 -5.50 -6.53
CA ILE A 73 15.58 -6.48 -6.54
C ILE A 73 16.78 -5.75 -5.94
N THR A 74 17.12 -6.08 -4.70
CA THR A 74 18.44 -5.75 -4.16
C THR A 74 19.42 -6.66 -4.88
N ASP A 75 20.29 -6.10 -5.71
CA ASP A 75 21.53 -6.76 -6.12
C ASP A 75 22.37 -6.99 -4.86
N ALA A 76 22.08 -8.07 -4.16
CA ALA A 76 22.88 -8.65 -3.09
C ALA A 76 23.17 -10.11 -3.48
N ALA A 77 23.69 -10.27 -4.68
CA ALA A 77 24.40 -11.45 -5.13
C ALA A 77 25.69 -10.90 -5.75
N ASP A 78 26.75 -10.86 -4.94
CA ASP A 78 28.17 -10.72 -5.31
C ASP A 78 28.94 -9.95 -4.22
N ALA A 79 28.97 -10.49 -3.00
CA ALA A 79 30.02 -10.22 -2.01
C ALA A 79 29.86 -11.17 -0.81
N ASP A 80 29.85 -12.48 -1.04
CA ASP A 80 30.03 -13.44 0.05
C ASP A 80 30.70 -14.72 -0.49
N ASP A 81 31.89 -14.53 -1.06
CA ASP A 81 32.81 -15.64 -1.27
C ASP A 81 34.26 -15.16 -1.15
N ALA A 82 34.63 -14.72 0.05
CA ALA A 82 36.02 -14.69 0.48
C ALA A 82 36.07 -14.66 2.01
N LEU A 83 36.71 -15.68 2.59
CA LEU A 83 37.04 -15.89 4.00
C LEU A 83 36.04 -16.72 4.81
N GLY A 84 36.08 -18.03 4.56
CA GLY A 84 35.45 -19.01 5.44
C GLY A 84 36.07 -19.03 6.84
N LEU A 85 35.21 -19.05 7.86
CA LEU A 85 35.41 -19.69 9.15
C LEU A 85 34.04 -20.03 9.73
N ALA A 86 33.80 -21.32 9.97
CA ALA A 86 32.57 -21.86 10.53
C ALA A 86 32.40 -21.52 12.03
N GLY A 87 31.17 -21.19 12.44
CA GLY A 87 30.75 -21.11 13.84
C GLY A 87 29.25 -20.85 13.97
N PRO A 88 28.52 -21.49 14.91
CA PRO A 88 27.07 -21.29 15.05
C PRO A 88 26.72 -20.20 16.07
N ARG A 89 25.58 -19.51 15.84
CA ARG A 89 24.74 -18.63 16.73
C ARG A 89 24.73 -17.14 16.34
N PRO A 90 23.72 -16.34 16.79
CA PRO A 90 22.30 -16.61 17.04
C PRO A 90 21.37 -15.68 16.21
N ALA A 91 20.11 -16.11 16.02
CA ALA A 91 19.06 -15.28 15.44
C ALA A 91 18.71 -14.11 16.38
N GLY A 92 18.86 -12.88 15.89
CA GLY A 92 18.37 -11.69 16.59
C GLY A 92 19.31 -10.51 16.56
N ARG A 93 19.33 -9.79 15.44
CA ARG A 93 19.55 -8.33 15.35
C ARG A 93 19.66 -7.92 13.89
N GLY A 94 18.74 -7.06 13.40
CA GLY A 94 18.96 -6.35 12.13
C GLY A 94 17.75 -5.97 11.27
N VAL A 95 16.49 -6.08 11.69
CA VAL A 95 15.36 -5.98 10.74
C VAL A 95 14.96 -4.53 10.37
N LEU A 96 15.27 -3.53 11.19
CA LEU A 96 14.95 -2.11 10.89
C LEU A 96 15.85 -1.49 9.80
N SER A 97 17.02 -2.07 9.53
CA SER A 97 17.95 -1.56 8.50
C SER A 97 17.47 -1.90 7.08
N HIS A 98 16.81 -3.04 6.89
CA HIS A 98 16.36 -3.51 5.58
C HIS A 98 15.10 -2.79 5.08
N LEU A 99 14.21 -2.37 5.99
CA LEU A 99 13.06 -1.52 5.64
C LEU A 99 13.52 -0.17 5.07
N LEU A 100 14.56 0.42 5.67
CA LEU A 100 15.18 1.63 5.15
C LEU A 100 15.87 1.32 3.82
N LYS A 101 16.75 0.31 3.73
CA LYS A 101 17.52 -0.01 2.51
C LYS A 101 16.66 -0.37 1.29
N ALA A 102 15.56 -1.11 1.46
CA ALA A 102 14.71 -1.50 0.35
C ALA A 102 13.90 -0.31 -0.21
N MET A 103 13.37 0.56 0.65
CA MET A 103 12.71 1.82 0.22
C MET A 103 13.74 2.83 -0.29
N LEU A 104 14.94 2.84 0.27
CA LEU A 104 16.04 3.74 -0.05
C LEU A 104 16.66 3.40 -1.42
N LEU A 105 16.83 2.13 -1.79
CA LEU A 105 17.39 1.73 -3.09
C LEU A 105 16.42 1.94 -4.27
N ALA A 106 15.10 2.00 -4.03
CA ALA A 106 14.13 2.43 -5.03
C ALA A 106 14.20 3.94 -5.34
N VAL A 107 14.77 4.74 -4.42
CA VAL A 107 14.77 6.21 -4.47
C VAL A 107 16.18 6.81 -4.60
N LEU A 108 17.26 6.07 -4.28
CA LEU A 108 18.65 6.56 -4.20
C LEU A 108 19.57 6.22 -5.38
N LYS A 109 19.11 6.11 -6.63
CA LYS A 109 20.06 6.34 -7.74
C LYS A 109 19.81 7.71 -8.38
N PRO A 110 20.62 8.74 -8.05
CA PRO A 110 20.65 9.97 -8.80
C PRO A 110 21.37 9.69 -10.12
N PHE A 111 20.62 9.29 -11.15
CA PHE A 111 21.19 9.21 -12.48
C PHE A 111 20.97 10.56 -13.17
N GLY A 112 21.99 11.41 -13.05
CA GLY A 112 22.26 12.37 -14.09
C GLY A 112 22.68 11.62 -15.34
N HIS A 113 21.78 11.57 -16.33
CA HIS A 113 22.15 11.58 -17.75
C HIS A 113 20.91 11.80 -18.60
N CYS A 114 20.67 13.07 -18.94
CA CYS A 114 20.03 13.50 -20.16
C CYS A 114 20.50 14.95 -20.41
N ASP A 115 21.67 15.10 -21.01
CA ASP A 115 21.86 16.21 -21.94
C ASP A 115 22.02 15.59 -23.33
N ALA A 116 20.93 15.61 -24.09
CA ALA A 116 20.92 15.29 -25.50
C ALA A 116 20.58 16.59 -26.23
N GLY A 117 21.60 17.21 -26.82
CA GLY A 117 21.52 18.56 -27.40
C GLY A 117 22.48 18.81 -28.56
N VAL A 118 22.38 18.00 -29.62
CA VAL A 118 22.38 18.44 -31.04
C VAL A 118 23.67 19.05 -31.68
N ARG A 119 24.03 18.41 -32.81
CA ARG A 119 24.72 18.90 -34.05
C ARG A 119 26.24 19.11 -34.08
N GLY A 120 26.86 18.39 -35.02
CA GLY A 120 28.08 18.79 -35.72
C GLY A 120 28.66 17.64 -36.53
N GLY A 121 28.47 17.65 -37.86
CA GLY A 121 29.00 16.62 -38.75
C GLY A 121 30.52 16.70 -38.95
N GLY A 122 31.11 15.60 -39.40
CA GLY A 122 32.51 15.51 -39.82
C GLY A 122 33.04 14.08 -39.69
N GLY A 123 33.50 13.50 -40.81
CA GLY A 123 33.82 12.08 -40.95
C GLY A 123 35.12 11.61 -40.30
N GLY A 124 35.34 10.30 -40.37
CA GLY A 124 36.58 9.64 -39.98
C GLY A 124 36.42 8.13 -39.85
N GLU A 125 36.93 7.39 -40.83
CA GLU A 125 37.07 5.94 -40.85
C GLU A 125 37.97 5.41 -39.72
N ARG A 126 37.67 4.25 -39.13
CA ARG A 126 38.48 3.00 -39.25
C ARG A 126 38.13 1.92 -38.22
N ALA A 127 38.16 0.69 -38.75
CA ALA A 127 38.61 -0.57 -38.16
C ALA A 127 37.73 -1.26 -37.10
N GLY A 128 37.09 -2.35 -37.55
CA GLY A 128 36.38 -3.29 -36.70
C GLY A 128 37.26 -4.32 -35.99
N LYS A 129 36.65 -4.99 -35.02
CA LYS A 129 36.96 -6.38 -34.66
C LYS A 129 35.69 -7.03 -34.10
N HIS A 130 35.25 -8.09 -34.75
CA HIS A 130 34.14 -8.96 -34.36
C HIS A 130 34.49 -9.84 -33.16
N GLY A 131 33.49 -10.24 -32.38
CA GLY A 131 33.47 -11.55 -31.72
C GLY A 131 32.58 -11.70 -30.48
N GLY A 132 31.34 -12.16 -30.67
CA GLY A 132 30.50 -12.87 -29.68
C GLY A 132 29.82 -12.01 -28.61
N GLY A 133 28.50 -11.92 -28.45
CA GLY A 133 27.44 -12.89 -28.71
C GLY A 133 26.94 -13.44 -27.37
N GLY A 134 25.81 -12.92 -26.87
CA GLY A 134 25.07 -13.58 -25.79
C GLY A 134 24.38 -12.63 -24.80
N GLY A 135 23.05 -12.59 -24.85
CA GLY A 135 22.21 -12.32 -23.68
C GLY A 135 21.94 -10.85 -23.38
N GLY A 136 21.00 -10.25 -24.11
CA GLY A 136 20.24 -9.11 -23.59
C GLY A 136 19.41 -9.58 -22.40
N CYS A 137 20.00 -9.56 -21.21
CA CYS A 137 19.24 -9.64 -19.97
C CYS A 137 18.50 -8.31 -19.84
N GLY A 138 17.17 -8.36 -19.97
CA GLY A 138 16.31 -7.20 -19.79
C GLY A 138 16.51 -6.60 -18.41
N ALA A 139 17.37 -5.59 -18.32
CA ALA A 139 17.40 -4.68 -17.20
C ALA A 139 16.01 -4.02 -17.16
N GLN A 140 15.12 -4.55 -16.32
CA GLN A 140 13.87 -3.88 -16.01
C GLN A 140 14.24 -2.51 -15.46
N GLN A 141 14.06 -1.49 -16.30
CA GLN A 141 14.34 -0.10 -15.92
C GLN A 141 13.40 0.23 -14.77
N HIS A 142 13.96 0.29 -13.55
CA HIS A 142 13.24 0.68 -12.36
C HIS A 142 12.94 2.18 -12.46
N HIS A 143 11.77 2.51 -13.00
CA HIS A 143 11.28 3.88 -12.99
C HIS A 143 10.77 4.24 -11.60
N SER A 144 11.16 5.41 -11.10
CA SER A 144 10.60 5.91 -9.84
C SER A 144 9.08 6.12 -10.01
N PRO A 145 8.28 6.01 -8.93
CA PRO A 145 6.83 6.24 -9.02
C PRO A 145 6.48 7.57 -9.68
N ALA A 146 7.21 8.62 -9.33
CA ALA A 146 7.11 9.94 -9.95
C ALA A 146 7.34 9.88 -11.47
N GLN A 147 8.39 9.20 -11.94
CA GLN A 147 8.67 9.05 -13.37
C GLN A 147 7.57 8.31 -14.13
N VAL A 148 6.97 7.27 -13.54
CA VAL A 148 5.85 6.55 -14.17
C VAL A 148 4.62 7.46 -14.27
N LEU A 149 4.39 8.27 -13.22
CA LEU A 149 3.23 9.15 -13.15
C LEU A 149 3.34 10.38 -14.06
N LYS A 150 4.55 10.81 -14.46
CA LYS A 150 4.77 11.98 -15.36
C LYS A 150 3.93 11.99 -16.63
N ASN A 151 3.59 10.82 -17.17
CA ASN A 151 2.79 10.71 -18.38
C ASN A 151 1.29 10.98 -18.16
N PHE A 152 0.88 11.23 -16.92
CA PHE A 152 -0.50 11.43 -16.52
C PHE A 152 -0.67 12.83 -15.90
N SER A 153 -1.19 13.78 -16.68
CA SER A 153 -1.27 15.18 -16.29
C SER A 153 -2.52 15.50 -15.44
N SER A 154 -3.58 14.70 -15.57
CA SER A 154 -4.90 15.02 -14.99
C SER A 154 -5.31 14.16 -13.81
N ILE A 155 -4.37 13.36 -13.24
CA ILE A 155 -4.69 12.46 -12.11
C ILE A 155 -5.25 13.27 -10.94
N ARG A 156 -6.45 12.87 -10.51
CA ARG A 156 -7.09 13.38 -9.28
C ARG A 156 -7.00 12.38 -8.15
N ASN A 157 -7.11 11.07 -8.42
CA ASN A 157 -7.03 10.02 -7.42
C ASN A 157 -5.90 9.04 -7.74
N LEU A 158 -4.92 8.95 -6.84
CA LEU A 158 -3.80 8.03 -6.95
C LEU A 158 -3.88 6.95 -5.86
N ARG A 159 -3.83 5.68 -6.27
CA ARG A 159 -3.60 4.55 -5.36
C ARG A 159 -2.25 3.93 -5.66
N MET A 160 -1.41 3.78 -4.65
CA MET A 160 -0.14 3.07 -4.80
C MET A 160 -0.10 1.86 -3.88
N GLU A 161 0.27 0.72 -4.42
CA GLU A 161 0.54 -0.51 -3.68
C GLU A 161 2.06 -0.66 -3.60
N LEU A 162 2.59 -0.51 -2.38
CA LEU A 162 4.00 -0.68 -2.07
C LEU A 162 4.32 -2.16 -1.86
N PRO A 163 5.53 -2.61 -2.21
CA PRO A 163 5.95 -3.97 -1.89
C PRO A 163 5.91 -4.17 -0.38
N VAL A 164 5.80 -5.43 0.02
CA VAL A 164 5.68 -5.87 1.41
C VAL A 164 6.69 -5.11 2.28
N SER A 165 6.17 -4.27 3.18
CA SER A 165 6.96 -3.62 4.21
C SER A 165 7.36 -4.71 5.20
N ASP A 166 8.65 -4.93 5.42
CA ASP A 166 9.22 -5.89 6.38
C ASP A 166 9.00 -5.47 7.85
N VAL A 167 7.78 -5.04 8.20
CA VAL A 167 7.33 -5.12 9.59
C VAL A 167 6.83 -6.55 9.76
N GLY A 168 7.79 -7.49 9.74
CA GLY A 168 7.55 -8.92 9.91
C GLY A 168 6.66 -9.12 11.14
N THR A 169 5.43 -9.55 10.90
CA THR A 169 4.58 -10.09 11.94
C THR A 169 4.83 -11.58 11.94
N ASP A 170 5.23 -12.13 13.09
CA ASP A 170 5.35 -13.58 13.25
C ASP A 170 4.02 -14.25 12.87
N ASP A 171 4.08 -15.51 12.42
CA ASP A 171 2.88 -16.26 12.01
C ASP A 171 1.78 -16.18 13.07
N GLY A 172 0.64 -15.60 12.67
CA GLY A 172 -0.54 -15.42 13.53
C GLY A 172 -0.64 -14.07 14.22
N VAL A 173 0.37 -13.20 14.21
CA VAL A 173 0.27 -11.83 14.75
C VAL A 173 -0.55 -10.95 13.81
N LEU A 174 -1.51 -10.21 14.36
CA LEU A 174 -2.25 -9.17 13.65
C LEU A 174 -1.59 -7.83 13.90
N LEU A 175 -1.23 -7.13 12.83
CA LEU A 175 -0.93 -5.71 12.87
C LEU A 175 -1.57 -5.06 11.64
N ARG A 176 -2.45 -4.10 11.87
CA ARG A 176 -3.00 -3.23 10.83
C ARG A 176 -2.98 -1.78 11.29
N TRP A 177 -2.70 -0.87 10.39
CA TRP A 177 -2.74 0.55 10.69
C TRP A 177 -3.23 1.38 9.51
N LYS A 178 -3.88 2.49 9.83
CA LYS A 178 -4.32 3.51 8.88
C LYS A 178 -3.96 4.88 9.41
N ALA A 179 -3.28 5.68 8.61
CA ALA A 179 -2.84 7.02 8.99
C ALA A 179 -3.29 8.06 7.96
N VAL A 180 -3.76 9.20 8.46
CA VAL A 180 -4.09 10.37 7.66
C VAL A 180 -3.02 11.44 7.91
N PHE A 181 -2.49 11.99 6.83
CA PHE A 181 -1.49 13.06 6.86
C PHE A 181 -2.01 14.29 6.12
N GLY A 182 -1.77 15.47 6.66
CA GLY A 182 -1.76 16.75 5.96
C GLY A 182 -0.32 17.15 5.70
N SER A 183 0.13 18.30 6.22
CA SER A 183 1.56 18.66 6.27
C SER A 183 2.33 17.76 7.24
N THR A 184 1.66 17.35 8.31
CA THR A 184 2.15 16.41 9.32
C THR A 184 1.09 15.32 9.58
N LEU A 185 1.39 14.37 10.46
CA LEU A 185 0.41 13.37 10.88
C LEU A 185 -0.83 14.07 11.46
N GLN A 186 -2.03 13.76 10.99
CA GLN A 186 -3.29 14.28 11.55
C GLN A 186 -3.99 13.26 12.44
N SER A 187 -3.99 11.99 12.04
CA SER A 187 -4.52 10.88 12.84
C SER A 187 -3.93 9.55 12.42
N CYS A 188 -3.83 8.60 13.36
CA CYS A 188 -3.46 7.23 13.06
C CYS A 188 -4.25 6.25 13.93
N VAL A 189 -4.73 5.16 13.34
CA VAL A 189 -5.41 4.07 14.03
C VAL A 189 -4.60 2.80 13.81
N ILE A 190 -4.29 2.11 14.90
CA ILE A 190 -3.55 0.85 14.89
C ILE A 190 -4.40 -0.22 15.56
N LEU A 191 -4.64 -1.32 14.85
CA LEU A 191 -5.25 -2.53 15.37
C LEU A 191 -4.19 -3.63 15.42
N GLY A 192 -3.94 -4.14 16.63
CA GLY A 192 -2.98 -5.21 16.88
C GLY A 192 -3.60 -6.40 17.59
N GLY A 193 -3.02 -7.58 17.41
CA GLY A 193 -3.36 -8.80 18.13
C GLY A 193 -2.15 -9.71 18.20
N THR A 194 -1.86 -10.28 19.36
CA THR A 194 -0.68 -11.13 19.57
C THR A 194 -0.82 -12.48 18.88
N ARG A 195 -2.06 -12.90 18.63
CA ARG A 195 -2.38 -14.12 17.89
C ARG A 195 -3.80 -14.02 17.32
N VAL A 196 -3.99 -14.51 16.10
CA VAL A 196 -5.29 -14.64 15.45
C VAL A 196 -5.53 -16.10 15.12
N ASP A 197 -6.55 -16.66 15.74
CA ASP A 197 -7.07 -17.98 15.41
C ASP A 197 -8.33 -17.78 14.56
N ARG A 198 -8.27 -18.18 13.29
CA ARG A 198 -9.47 -18.15 12.42
C ARG A 198 -10.27 -19.42 12.66
N ALA A 199 -11.59 -19.30 12.78
CA ALA A 199 -12.45 -20.47 12.70
C ALA A 199 -12.22 -21.16 11.35
N ALA A 200 -11.84 -22.44 11.38
CA ALA A 200 -11.83 -23.25 10.17
C ALA A 200 -13.25 -23.24 9.60
N ALA A 201 -13.37 -23.11 8.27
CA ALA A 201 -14.66 -23.31 7.59
C ALA A 201 -15.25 -24.65 8.09
N PRO A 202 -16.53 -24.70 8.48
CA PRO A 202 -17.10 -25.95 8.94
C PRO A 202 -17.01 -26.97 7.81
N PRO A 203 -16.40 -28.16 8.02
CA PRO A 203 -16.61 -29.26 7.09
C PRO A 203 -18.11 -29.57 7.06
N ALA A 204 -18.67 -29.63 5.87
CA ALA A 204 -20.04 -30.07 5.67
C ALA A 204 -20.23 -31.46 6.31
N ALA A 205 -21.27 -31.57 7.14
CA ALA A 205 -21.81 -32.77 7.77
C ALA A 205 -20.96 -33.45 8.86
N ALA A 206 -21.35 -33.21 10.13
CA ALA A 206 -21.89 -34.28 10.97
C ALA A 206 -22.58 -33.65 12.19
N ALA A 207 -23.91 -33.73 12.20
CA ALA A 207 -24.70 -33.51 13.40
C ALA A 207 -24.47 -34.70 14.35
N THR A 208 -24.03 -34.43 15.57
CA THR A 208 -24.48 -35.15 16.78
C THR A 208 -24.13 -34.34 18.02
N ALA A 209 -25.11 -34.21 18.90
CA ALA A 209 -25.13 -33.45 20.14
C ALA A 209 -24.15 -33.95 21.20
N THR A 210 -23.70 -33.05 22.08
CA THR A 210 -23.86 -33.17 23.54
C THR A 210 -23.67 -31.80 24.18
N ALA A 211 -24.71 -31.33 24.87
CA ALA A 211 -24.65 -30.22 25.81
C ALA A 211 -24.16 -30.73 27.17
N ALA A 212 -23.16 -30.08 27.74
CA ALA A 212 -22.91 -29.89 29.18
C ALA A 212 -21.47 -29.41 29.36
N GLY A 213 -21.30 -28.27 30.03
CA GLY A 213 -19.99 -27.71 30.31
C GLY A 213 -20.12 -26.27 30.74
N ASP A 214 -20.72 -26.06 31.92
CA ASP A 214 -20.56 -24.83 32.67
C ASP A 214 -19.06 -24.51 32.75
N SER A 215 -18.67 -23.39 32.17
CA SER A 215 -17.33 -22.83 32.34
C SER A 215 -17.53 -21.37 32.66
N GLU A 216 -17.29 -21.11 33.93
CA GLU A 216 -17.58 -19.90 34.67
C GLU A 216 -17.17 -18.66 33.89
N ALA A 217 -18.15 -17.78 33.68
CA ALA A 217 -17.90 -16.37 33.50
C ALA A 217 -17.24 -15.86 34.78
N SER A 218 -15.90 -15.98 34.84
CA SER A 218 -15.11 -15.21 35.79
C SER A 218 -15.29 -13.74 35.41
N GLN A 219 -16.29 -13.12 36.03
CA GLN A 219 -16.35 -11.70 36.27
C GLN A 219 -15.13 -11.37 37.14
N GLY A 220 -13.98 -11.28 36.50
CA GLY A 220 -12.75 -10.81 37.12
C GLY A 220 -12.94 -9.36 37.49
N ASP A 221 -12.76 -9.09 38.78
CA ASP A 221 -12.85 -7.80 39.44
C ASP A 221 -12.43 -6.63 38.54
N ASP A 222 -13.31 -5.63 38.48
CA ASP A 222 -13.10 -4.33 37.84
C ASP A 222 -12.10 -3.50 38.69
N THR A 223 -10.91 -4.06 38.89
CA THR A 223 -9.75 -3.34 39.39
C THR A 223 -9.40 -2.32 38.31
N GLY A 224 -9.35 -1.05 38.67
CA GLY A 224 -9.14 0.08 37.76
C GLY A 224 -7.81 0.09 37.00
N SER A 225 -7.09 -1.02 36.82
CA SER A 225 -5.86 -1.17 36.05
C SER A 225 -6.08 -1.83 34.67
N ILE A 226 -5.03 -1.90 33.84
CA ILE A 226 -5.03 -2.72 32.62
C ILE A 226 -4.81 -4.18 33.06
N PRO A 227 -5.50 -5.19 32.48
CA PRO A 227 -5.29 -6.59 32.83
C PRO A 227 -3.82 -7.01 32.75
N GLU A 228 -3.35 -7.87 33.66
CA GLU A 228 -1.94 -8.30 33.74
C GLU A 228 -1.42 -8.91 32.43
N SER A 229 -2.30 -9.58 31.68
CA SER A 229 -2.01 -10.15 30.35
C SER A 229 -1.44 -9.13 29.35
N PHE A 230 -1.69 -7.83 29.57
CA PHE A 230 -1.11 -6.75 28.79
C PHE A 230 0.41 -6.59 29.02
N TYR A 231 0.86 -6.77 30.26
CA TYR A 231 2.25 -6.54 30.69
C TYR A 231 3.10 -7.80 30.63
N THR A 232 2.51 -8.98 30.80
CA THR A 232 3.22 -10.26 30.76
C THR A 232 3.85 -10.55 29.40
N ASN A 233 4.89 -11.39 29.37
CA ASN A 233 5.50 -11.95 28.16
C ASN A 233 5.92 -10.91 27.10
N GLY A 234 6.33 -9.72 27.53
CA GLY A 234 6.74 -8.65 26.62
C GLY A 234 5.58 -7.99 25.85
N GLY A 235 4.33 -8.21 26.24
CA GLY A 235 3.15 -7.67 25.57
C GLY A 235 3.17 -6.14 25.42
N LEU A 236 3.53 -5.41 26.47
CA LEU A 236 3.68 -3.95 26.39
C LEU A 236 4.81 -3.55 25.42
N LYS A 237 5.98 -4.20 25.51
CA LYS A 237 7.11 -3.93 24.61
C LYS A 237 6.73 -4.15 23.15
N LEU A 238 6.00 -5.22 22.85
CA LEU A 238 5.54 -5.54 21.51
C LEU A 238 4.59 -4.46 20.97
N ARG A 239 3.64 -3.97 21.79
CA ARG A 239 2.73 -2.88 21.41
C ARG A 239 3.45 -1.55 21.16
N VAL A 240 4.47 -1.26 21.96
CA VAL A 240 5.35 -0.10 21.74
C VAL A 240 6.07 -0.23 20.39
N VAL A 241 6.66 -1.40 20.11
CA VAL A 241 7.30 -1.66 18.82
C VAL A 241 6.31 -1.54 17.66
N TRP A 242 5.11 -2.12 17.75
CA TRP A 242 4.08 -1.99 16.73
C TRP A 242 3.69 -0.53 16.47
N THR A 243 3.52 0.24 17.55
CA THR A 243 3.16 1.66 17.46
C THR A 243 4.25 2.45 16.75
N ILE A 244 5.50 2.34 17.22
CA ILE A 244 6.63 3.09 16.66
C ILE A 244 6.89 2.67 15.21
N SER A 245 6.92 1.36 14.91
CA SER A 245 7.12 0.87 13.55
C SER A 245 6.02 1.31 12.60
N SER A 246 4.74 1.31 13.02
CA SER A 246 3.63 1.78 12.19
C SER A 246 3.74 3.28 11.89
N LEU A 247 4.11 4.10 12.88
CA LEU A 247 4.31 5.53 12.69
C LEU A 247 5.49 5.84 11.78
N ILE A 248 6.62 5.15 11.93
CA ILE A 248 7.78 5.29 11.04
C ILE A 248 7.38 4.90 9.61
N ALA A 249 6.70 3.77 9.45
CA ALA A 249 6.25 3.28 8.15
C ALA A 249 5.29 4.28 7.47
N ALA A 250 4.39 4.91 8.24
CA ALA A 250 3.52 5.96 7.74
C ALA A 250 4.28 7.24 7.37
N ALA A 251 5.21 7.69 8.21
CA ALA A 251 6.03 8.88 7.98
C ALA A 251 6.96 8.76 6.78
N THR A 252 7.50 7.57 6.50
CA THR A 252 8.27 7.28 5.29
C THR A 252 7.39 7.32 4.05
N ARG A 253 6.19 6.71 4.08
CA ARG A 253 5.21 6.82 2.97
C ARG A 253 4.83 8.27 2.69
N HIS A 254 4.64 9.07 3.72
CA HIS A 254 4.34 10.49 3.60
C HIS A 254 5.49 11.26 2.93
N TYR A 255 6.73 10.96 3.30
CA TYR A 255 7.91 11.59 2.68
C TYR A 255 7.99 11.31 1.17
N LEU A 256 7.66 10.08 0.73
CA LEU A 256 7.65 9.72 -0.69
C LEU A 256 6.67 10.54 -1.52
N LEU A 257 5.58 11.03 -0.90
CA LEU A 257 4.57 11.83 -1.59
C LEU A 257 5.01 13.23 -1.93
N ARG A 258 6.11 13.73 -1.36
CA ARG A 258 6.59 15.09 -1.60
C ARG A 258 6.81 15.38 -3.09
N GLU A 259 7.55 14.52 -3.78
CA GLU A 259 7.82 14.73 -5.21
C GLU A 259 6.57 14.48 -6.07
N ILE A 260 5.73 13.51 -5.71
CA ILE A 260 4.52 13.17 -6.46
C ILE A 260 3.50 14.32 -6.40
N VAL A 261 3.24 14.87 -5.20
CA VAL A 261 2.29 16.00 -5.04
C VAL A 261 2.81 17.26 -5.74
N LYS A 262 4.14 17.44 -5.78
CA LYS A 262 4.79 18.55 -6.50
C LYS A 262 4.67 18.42 -8.02
N GLU A 263 4.82 17.22 -8.56
CA GLU A 263 4.72 16.96 -10.01
C GLU A 263 3.26 16.89 -10.50
N HIS A 264 2.29 16.60 -9.61
CA HIS A 264 0.87 16.47 -9.95
C HIS A 264 -0.02 17.50 -9.20
N PRO A 265 -0.22 18.71 -9.75
CA PRO A 265 -1.01 19.77 -9.11
C PRO A 265 -2.53 19.48 -9.11
N THR A 266 -3.01 18.62 -10.01
CA THR A 266 -4.42 18.20 -10.14
C THR A 266 -4.83 17.16 -9.09
N LEU A 267 -3.87 16.59 -8.36
CA LEU A 267 -4.10 15.53 -7.37
C LEU A 267 -4.99 16.02 -6.22
N GLU A 268 -6.05 15.27 -5.93
CA GLU A 268 -7.03 15.54 -4.88
C GLU A 268 -7.10 14.43 -3.84
N ARG A 269 -6.75 13.19 -4.17
CA ARG A 269 -6.71 12.08 -3.21
C ARG A 269 -5.55 11.13 -3.48
N VAL A 270 -4.96 10.66 -2.40
CA VAL A 270 -3.85 9.70 -2.45
C VAL A 270 -4.05 8.64 -1.38
N ALA A 271 -3.82 7.37 -1.74
CA ALA A 271 -3.72 6.27 -0.78
C ALA A 271 -2.52 5.37 -1.10
N LEU A 272 -1.64 5.17 -0.12
CA LEU A 272 -0.48 4.27 -0.19
C LEU A 272 -0.74 3.10 0.73
N THR A 273 -0.93 1.92 0.13
CA THR A 273 -1.21 0.68 0.86
C THR A 273 -0.05 -0.28 0.63
N ASP A 274 0.27 -1.15 1.57
CA ASP A 274 1.16 -2.28 1.27
C ASP A 274 0.41 -3.43 0.59
N ALA A 275 1.15 -4.35 -0.04
CA ALA A 275 0.59 -5.49 -0.77
C ALA A 275 -0.31 -6.44 0.07
N HIS A 276 -0.26 -6.37 1.41
CA HIS A 276 -1.08 -7.22 2.30
C HIS A 276 -2.21 -6.43 2.99
N GLY A 277 -2.36 -5.13 2.70
CA GLY A 277 -3.30 -4.25 3.38
C GLY A 277 -3.02 -4.05 4.88
N GLN A 278 -1.81 -4.35 5.34
CA GLN A 278 -1.38 -4.13 6.72
C GLN A 278 -1.39 -2.64 7.05
N GLY A 279 -0.82 -1.80 6.20
CA GLY A 279 -0.58 -0.39 6.46
C GLY A 279 -1.05 0.51 5.34
N THR A 280 -1.93 1.45 5.66
CA THR A 280 -2.46 2.44 4.71
C THR A 280 -2.15 3.86 5.16
N LEU A 281 -1.48 4.65 4.31
CA LEU A 281 -1.45 6.10 4.42
C LEU A 281 -2.46 6.70 3.44
N SER A 282 -3.25 7.68 3.87
CA SER A 282 -4.18 8.40 3.02
C SER A 282 -4.09 9.91 3.19
N MET A 283 -4.25 10.66 2.09
CA MET A 283 -4.40 12.11 2.08
C MET A 283 -5.61 12.46 1.20
N GLY A 284 -6.54 13.24 1.75
CA GLY A 284 -7.67 13.79 1.02
C GLY A 284 -7.36 15.16 0.40
N ARG A 285 -8.40 15.80 -0.13
CA ARG A 285 -8.26 17.05 -0.89
C ARG A 285 -7.70 18.18 -0.03
N ASP A 286 -8.23 18.33 1.18
CA ASP A 286 -7.82 19.38 2.09
C ASP A 286 -6.42 19.08 2.66
N GLN A 287 -6.11 17.81 2.94
CA GLN A 287 -4.78 17.38 3.34
C GLN A 287 -3.71 17.67 2.27
N ILE A 288 -4.01 17.39 1.00
CA ILE A 288 -3.08 17.65 -0.10
C ILE A 288 -2.89 19.15 -0.30
N ARG A 289 -3.95 19.96 -0.16
CA ARG A 289 -3.84 21.43 -0.18
C ARG A 289 -2.94 21.93 0.93
N GLU A 290 -3.18 21.47 2.16
CA GLU A 290 -2.36 21.81 3.33
C GLU A 290 -0.88 21.45 3.11
N PHE A 291 -0.61 20.23 2.61
CA PHE A 291 0.74 19.75 2.31
C PHE A 291 1.44 20.54 1.20
N ARG A 292 0.69 21.13 0.25
CA ARG A 292 1.24 22.03 -0.78
C ARG A 292 1.56 23.42 -0.22
N ASP A 293 0.69 23.95 0.62
CA ASP A 293 0.85 25.29 1.22
C ASP A 293 1.97 25.30 2.27
N LYS A 294 2.09 24.21 3.02
CA LYS A 294 3.11 24.01 4.07
C LYS A 294 3.86 22.71 3.80
N PRO A 295 4.79 22.71 2.83
CA PRO A 295 5.60 21.52 2.56
C PRO A 295 6.46 21.17 3.78
N LEU A 296 6.89 19.91 3.84
CA LEU A 296 7.76 19.37 4.90
C LEU A 296 8.93 20.33 5.17
N ALA A 297 9.04 20.80 6.42
CA ALA A 297 10.13 21.67 6.84
C ALA A 297 11.49 21.00 6.56
N ALA A 298 12.46 21.79 6.09
CA ALA A 298 13.73 21.35 5.48
C ALA A 298 14.69 20.52 6.39
N ALA A 299 14.30 20.21 7.62
CA ALA A 299 15.08 19.43 8.57
C ALA A 299 14.81 17.92 8.47
N ALA A 300 14.81 17.34 7.27
CA ALA A 300 14.61 15.90 7.10
C ALA A 300 15.89 15.12 7.43
N ALA A 301 16.29 15.11 8.71
CA ALA A 301 17.20 14.10 9.21
C ALA A 301 16.52 12.73 9.02
N ALA A 302 17.13 11.88 8.19
CA ALA A 302 16.71 10.50 7.89
C ALA A 302 15.42 10.31 7.06
N ASN A 303 15.32 10.84 5.83
CA ASN A 303 14.40 10.39 4.76
C ASN A 303 12.97 10.01 5.19
N ARG A 304 12.41 10.71 6.18
CA ARG A 304 11.09 10.48 6.77
C ARG A 304 10.54 11.80 7.28
N THR A 305 9.22 11.88 7.39
CA THR A 305 8.55 13.03 8.03
C THR A 305 8.71 12.95 9.55
N GLN A 306 8.94 14.08 10.22
CA GLN A 306 8.94 14.12 11.67
C GLN A 306 7.52 13.84 12.20
N VAL A 307 7.41 12.96 13.19
CA VAL A 307 6.14 12.70 13.85
C VAL A 307 5.97 13.70 15.00
N PRO A 308 4.88 14.50 15.05
CA PRO A 308 4.67 15.45 16.13
C PRO A 308 4.42 14.74 17.47
N ALA A 309 4.48 15.48 18.57
CA ALA A 309 4.00 14.96 19.86
C ALA A 309 2.52 14.56 19.73
N CYS A 310 2.14 13.41 20.28
CA CYS A 310 0.81 12.83 20.11
C CYS A 310 0.18 12.40 21.43
N ASN A 311 -1.13 12.57 21.52
CA ASN A 311 -2.01 11.89 22.47
C ASN A 311 -2.47 10.56 21.89
N MET A 312 -2.46 9.52 22.71
CA MET A 312 -2.83 8.17 22.32
C MET A 312 -3.95 7.66 23.21
N LYS A 313 -4.99 7.11 22.59
CA LYS A 313 -6.08 6.38 23.25
C LYS A 313 -5.88 4.90 22.99
N LEU A 314 -5.49 4.17 24.02
CA LEU A 314 -5.31 2.73 24.00
C LEU A 314 -6.57 2.05 24.54
N ARG A 315 -7.04 1.02 23.85
CA ARG A 315 -8.09 0.12 24.31
C ARG A 315 -7.62 -1.31 24.13
N TYR A 316 -7.90 -2.15 25.12
CA TYR A 316 -7.35 -3.49 25.18
C TYR A 316 -8.42 -4.52 25.56
N ALA A 317 -8.35 -5.70 24.95
CA ALA A 317 -9.09 -6.88 25.35
C ALA A 317 -8.14 -8.11 25.34
N PRO A 318 -8.06 -8.89 26.43
CA PRO A 318 -7.24 -10.11 26.46
C PRO A 318 -7.59 -11.11 25.37
N MET A 319 -8.87 -11.24 25.06
CA MET A 319 -9.41 -12.05 23.98
C MET A 319 -10.58 -11.28 23.37
N LEU A 320 -10.62 -11.19 22.04
CA LEU A 320 -11.75 -10.65 21.27
C LEU A 320 -12.26 -11.68 20.25
N GLU A 321 -13.51 -12.07 20.38
CA GLU A 321 -14.23 -12.93 19.43
C GLU A 321 -15.06 -12.06 18.49
N LEU A 322 -14.97 -12.37 17.20
CA LEU A 322 -15.73 -11.72 16.14
C LEU A 322 -16.87 -12.64 15.67
N SER A 323 -17.87 -12.05 15.02
CA SER A 323 -19.05 -12.75 14.52
C SER A 323 -18.74 -13.84 13.48
N ASP A 324 -17.60 -13.73 12.79
CA ASP A 324 -17.12 -14.72 11.82
C ASP A 324 -16.36 -15.91 12.46
N GLY A 325 -16.29 -15.95 13.80
CA GLY A 325 -15.56 -16.97 14.55
C GLY A 325 -14.06 -16.71 14.66
N THR A 326 -13.55 -15.60 14.13
CA THR A 326 -12.16 -15.17 14.34
C THR A 326 -11.94 -14.77 15.79
N ARG A 327 -10.92 -15.35 16.43
CA ARG A 327 -10.49 -15.03 17.80
C ARG A 327 -9.18 -14.27 17.75
N ILE A 328 -9.15 -13.07 18.31
CA ILE A 328 -7.97 -12.20 18.38
C ILE A 328 -7.51 -12.16 19.83
N GLN A 329 -6.39 -12.79 20.11
CA GLN A 329 -5.74 -12.74 21.42
C GLN A 329 -4.95 -11.44 21.57
N GLY A 330 -4.97 -10.86 22.76
CA GLY A 330 -4.26 -9.63 23.07
C GLY A 330 -4.68 -8.44 22.21
N ALA A 331 -5.95 -8.40 21.79
CA ALA A 331 -6.51 -7.39 20.89
C ALA A 331 -6.31 -5.98 21.43
N THR A 332 -5.69 -5.13 20.62
CA THR A 332 -5.23 -3.80 21.01
C THR A 332 -5.65 -2.80 19.95
N LEU A 333 -6.36 -1.75 20.35
CA LEU A 333 -6.69 -0.61 19.48
C LEU A 333 -5.97 0.62 20.03
N VAL A 334 -5.20 1.29 19.18
CA VAL A 334 -4.53 2.55 19.50
C VAL A 334 -5.02 3.61 18.53
N VAL A 335 -5.57 4.70 19.06
CA VAL A 335 -5.93 5.89 18.28
C VAL A 335 -4.98 7.02 18.66
N ILE A 336 -4.22 7.52 17.69
CA ILE A 336 -3.16 8.49 17.85
C ILE A 336 -3.61 9.80 17.21
N LYS A 337 -3.53 10.90 17.96
CA LYS A 337 -3.83 12.25 17.49
C LYS A 337 -2.74 13.23 17.96
N PRO A 338 -2.22 14.11 17.10
CA PRO A 338 -1.24 15.12 17.50
C PRO A 338 -1.71 16.02 18.65
N VAL A 339 -0.77 16.47 19.46
CA VAL A 339 -0.97 17.49 20.49
C VAL A 339 -0.92 18.86 19.81
N GLY A 340 -1.95 19.70 19.98
CA GLY A 340 -1.87 21.12 19.64
C GLY A 340 -2.60 21.58 18.37
N GLU A 341 -3.23 20.72 17.58
CA GLU A 341 -4.09 21.18 16.47
C GLU A 341 -5.58 20.97 16.78
N ALA A 342 -6.17 22.01 17.38
CA ALA A 342 -7.59 22.31 17.25
C ALA A 342 -7.89 23.11 15.95
N GLY A 343 -6.93 23.21 15.02
CA GLY A 343 -6.96 24.11 13.87
C GLY A 343 -6.80 23.48 12.48
N GLY A 344 -6.73 22.14 12.37
CA GLY A 344 -6.92 21.47 11.08
C GLY A 344 -8.40 21.50 10.71
N ILE A 345 -8.72 21.89 9.47
CA ILE A 345 -10.09 21.90 8.94
C ILE A 345 -10.72 20.52 9.16
N GLY A 346 -11.77 20.45 9.98
CA GLY A 346 -12.63 19.27 10.12
C GLY A 346 -12.03 18.16 10.98
N GLY A 347 -12.32 18.16 12.28
CA GLY A 347 -11.99 17.01 13.11
C GLY A 347 -12.65 17.03 14.47
N GLY A 348 -13.97 17.26 14.49
CA GLY A 348 -14.76 17.12 15.72
C GLY A 348 -14.59 15.71 16.29
N ARG A 349 -14.82 15.53 17.60
CA ARG A 349 -14.78 14.19 18.24
C ARG A 349 -15.57 13.14 17.43
N LYS A 350 -16.70 13.55 16.85
CA LYS A 350 -17.56 12.74 15.99
C LYS A 350 -16.88 12.27 14.70
N GLU A 351 -16.17 13.15 14.00
CA GLU A 351 -15.47 12.81 12.76
C GLU A 351 -14.30 11.86 13.01
N LEU A 352 -13.59 12.05 14.13
CA LEU A 352 -12.56 11.10 14.55
C LEU A 352 -13.16 9.73 14.89
N ASP A 353 -14.31 9.70 15.57
CA ASP A 353 -14.98 8.44 15.92
C ASP A 353 -15.51 7.72 14.66
N GLU A 354 -16.01 8.45 13.66
CA GLU A 354 -16.38 7.92 12.34
C GLU A 354 -15.16 7.38 11.58
N PHE A 355 -14.06 8.14 11.55
CA PHE A 355 -12.80 7.70 10.96
C PHE A 355 -12.25 6.42 11.61
N VAL A 356 -12.32 6.32 12.94
CA VAL A 356 -11.91 5.11 13.67
C VAL A 356 -12.83 3.94 13.31
N ALA A 357 -14.15 4.16 13.27
CA ALA A 357 -15.12 3.11 12.93
C ALA A 357 -14.93 2.56 11.51
N ASP A 358 -14.51 3.41 10.57
CA ASP A 358 -14.27 3.08 9.15
C ASP A 358 -12.77 2.96 8.82
N ALA A 359 -11.93 2.74 9.84
CA ALA A 359 -10.49 2.60 9.64
C ALA A 359 -10.14 1.32 8.88
N PHE A 360 -10.90 0.23 9.09
CA PHE A 360 -10.66 -1.07 8.48
C PHE A 360 -11.96 -1.70 7.96
N ASP A 361 -11.81 -2.68 7.07
CA ASP A 361 -12.91 -3.40 6.44
C ASP A 361 -13.06 -4.82 6.97
N GLY A 362 -14.19 -5.46 6.62
CA GLY A 362 -14.50 -6.84 6.99
C GLY A 362 -14.50 -7.08 8.51
N PRO A 363 -13.95 -8.22 8.99
CA PRO A 363 -13.98 -8.57 10.42
C PRO A 363 -13.22 -7.57 11.30
N TYR A 364 -12.22 -6.87 10.75
CA TYR A 364 -11.47 -5.86 11.51
C TYR A 364 -12.29 -4.62 11.84
N ARG A 365 -13.34 -4.32 11.05
CA ARG A 365 -14.30 -3.25 11.36
C ARG A 365 -15.08 -3.58 12.64
N GLU A 366 -15.54 -4.82 12.74
CA GLU A 366 -16.21 -5.33 13.94
C GLU A 366 -15.27 -5.26 15.15
N ALA A 367 -14.01 -5.67 14.97
CA ALA A 367 -13.00 -5.63 16.03
C ALA A 367 -12.83 -4.20 16.59
N VAL A 368 -12.73 -3.19 15.72
CA VAL A 368 -12.62 -1.79 16.16
C VAL A 368 -13.88 -1.32 16.89
N ARG A 369 -15.07 -1.68 16.40
CA ARG A 369 -16.34 -1.31 17.08
C ARG A 369 -16.45 -1.95 18.46
N ALA A 370 -16.04 -3.21 18.61
CA ALA A 370 -16.04 -3.90 19.89
C ALA A 370 -15.01 -3.31 20.86
N LEU A 371 -13.78 -3.05 20.40
CA LEU A 371 -12.73 -2.42 21.21
C LEU A 371 -13.08 -0.97 21.58
N SER A 372 -13.82 -0.24 20.75
CA SER A 372 -14.22 1.15 21.02
C SER A 372 -15.18 1.30 22.21
N LYS A 373 -15.90 0.24 22.58
CA LYS A 373 -16.77 0.19 23.76
C LYS A 373 -15.99 -0.12 25.05
N ARG A 374 -14.72 -0.50 24.95
CA ARG A 374 -13.88 -0.82 26.11
C ARG A 374 -13.32 0.44 26.75
N ARG A 375 -12.81 0.25 27.97
CA ARG A 375 -12.12 1.29 28.71
C ARG A 375 -10.94 1.86 27.90
N THR A 376 -10.79 3.18 27.98
CA THR A 376 -9.76 3.91 27.26
C THR A 376 -8.67 4.34 28.23
N TYR A 377 -7.42 4.02 27.89
CA TYR A 377 -6.21 4.45 28.59
C TYR A 377 -5.53 5.54 27.77
N LEU A 378 -5.22 6.66 28.40
CA LEU A 378 -4.57 7.80 27.76
C LEU A 378 -3.06 7.69 27.93
N LEU A 379 -2.32 7.85 26.83
CA LEU A 379 -0.87 7.92 26.84
C LEU A 379 -0.41 9.15 26.05
N GLU A 380 0.75 9.65 26.39
CA GLU A 380 1.42 10.72 25.67
C GLU A 380 2.70 10.20 25.05
N MET A 381 3.01 10.67 23.85
CA MET A 381 4.22 10.32 23.13
C MET A 381 4.87 11.60 22.60
N ASN A 382 6.14 11.80 22.94
CA ASN A 382 6.93 12.92 22.41
C ASN A 382 7.17 12.74 20.90
N GLY A 383 7.33 13.84 20.18
CA GLY A 383 7.66 13.81 18.76
C GLY A 383 9.08 13.30 18.49
N PHE A 384 9.29 12.68 17.32
CA PHE A 384 10.57 12.03 16.93
C PHE A 384 10.76 11.89 15.42
#